data_AF-A0A2S8YXG8-F1
#
_entry.id   AF-A0A2S8YXG8-F1
#
_cell.length_a   1.000
_cell.length_b   1.000
_cell.length_c   1.000
_cell.angle_alpha   90.00
_cell.angle_beta   90.00
_cell.angle_gamma   90.00
#
_symmetry.space_group_name_H-M   'P 1'
#
loop_
_entity.id
_entity.type
_entity.pdbx_description
1 polymer ?
#
loop_
_entity_poly.entity_id
_entity_poly.type
_entity_poly.pdbx_seq_one_letter_code
_entity_poly.pdbx_strand_id
1 'polypeptide(L)'
;MFYTVPGTTTVLWKTTRDMLTWSEAKTLKMDSTLELSCTLDPVAISYQGLIHIVANNELGKGSLLLRFDGDAAWTRAKSFIGQDYSSSPGMAIHNGLLKLVFSGWKGNLGSRALDLFCYDGNVVSEPDTSLALGAKFQVSMAVQDGVLCVLYHGQG
;
A
#
# COMPACT_ATOMS: atom_id res chain seq x y z
N MET A 1 9.88 4.34 9.54
CA MET A 1 10.41 4.23 8.16
C MET A 1 10.42 2.78 7.77
N PHE A 2 9.89 2.47 6.59
CA PHE A 2 9.90 1.13 5.97
C PHE A 2 10.70 1.23 4.67
N TYR A 3 11.52 0.22 4.37
CA TYR A 3 12.37 0.23 3.19
C TYR A 3 12.78 -1.18 2.80
N THR A 4 13.05 -1.38 1.52
CA THR A 4 13.71 -2.57 0.97
C THR A 4 15.19 -2.25 0.75
N VAL A 5 16.07 -3.23 0.97
CA VAL A 5 17.51 -3.04 0.67
C VAL A 5 17.73 -3.31 -0.82
N PRO A 6 18.47 -2.46 -1.56
CA PRO A 6 18.76 -2.70 -2.97
C PRO A 6 19.32 -4.10 -3.22
N GLY A 7 18.78 -4.81 -4.21
CA GLY A 7 19.17 -6.19 -4.53
C GLY A 7 18.55 -7.26 -3.61
N THR A 8 17.69 -6.87 -2.69
CA THR A 8 16.90 -7.77 -1.84
C THR A 8 15.42 -7.46 -1.97
N THR A 9 14.59 -8.38 -1.49
CA THR A 9 13.14 -8.25 -1.40
C THR A 9 12.68 -8.12 0.05
N THR A 10 13.60 -8.25 1.01
CA THR A 10 13.31 -8.16 2.44
C THR A 10 12.92 -6.74 2.83
N VAL A 11 11.79 -6.60 3.49
CA VAL A 11 11.33 -5.32 4.05
C VAL A 11 11.88 -5.12 5.46
N LEU A 12 12.62 -4.03 5.65
CA LEU A 12 13.14 -3.58 6.94
C LEU A 12 12.38 -2.36 7.45
N TRP A 13 12.41 -2.16 8.76
CA TRP A 13 11.85 -0.96 9.36
C TRP A 13 12.68 -0.43 10.53
N LYS A 14 12.58 0.89 10.70
CA LYS A 14 13.18 1.66 11.79
C LYS A 14 12.19 2.68 12.32
N THR A 15 12.37 3.08 13.57
CA THR A 15 11.60 4.13 14.24
C THR A 15 12.50 5.27 14.67
N THR A 16 11.91 6.46 14.77
CA THR A 16 12.56 7.67 15.28
C THR A 16 11.50 8.55 15.91
N ARG A 17 11.91 9.43 16.82
CA ARG A 17 11.07 10.50 17.37
C ARG A 17 11.43 11.88 16.83
N ASP A 18 12.62 12.03 16.25
CA ASP A 18 13.24 13.32 15.96
C ASP A 18 13.99 13.37 14.62
N MET A 19 14.00 12.27 13.86
CA MET A 19 14.78 12.08 12.62
C MET A 19 16.31 12.09 12.79
N LEU A 20 16.83 12.34 14.00
CA LEU A 20 18.26 12.34 14.32
C LEU A 20 18.70 10.98 14.84
N THR A 21 17.91 10.40 15.75
CA THR A 21 18.19 9.12 16.38
C THR A 21 17.23 8.07 15.86
N TRP A 22 17.77 6.98 15.34
CA TRP A 22 17.00 5.88 14.77
C TRP A 22 17.23 4.60 15.57
N SER A 23 16.17 3.80 15.71
CA SER A 23 16.30 2.45 16.24
C SER A 23 17.15 1.55 15.33
N GLU A 24 17.60 0.42 15.88
CA GLU A 24 18.11 -0.69 15.08
C GLU A 24 17.10 -1.13 14.02
N ALA A 25 17.63 -1.62 12.89
CA ALA A 25 16.81 -2.17 11.82
C ALA A 25 16.16 -3.48 12.27
N LYS A 26 14.87 -3.63 12.01
CA LYS A 26 14.13 -4.88 12.25
C LYS A 26 13.53 -5.37 10.95
N THR A 27 13.53 -6.68 10.74
CA THR A 27 12.80 -7.27 9.60
C THR A 27 11.30 -7.24 9.85
N LEU A 28 10.55 -6.85 8.83
CA LEU A 28 9.10 -6.98 8.81
C LEU A 28 8.74 -8.43 8.50
N LYS A 29 7.86 -9.01 9.31
CA LYS A 29 7.45 -10.41 9.18
C LYS A 29 5.97 -10.52 8.83
N MET A 30 5.63 -11.45 7.94
CA MET A 30 4.25 -11.81 7.61
C MET A 30 3.54 -12.56 8.75
N ASP A 31 4.29 -13.29 9.56
CA ASP A 31 3.80 -13.94 10.77
C ASP A 31 4.92 -14.02 11.83
N SER A 32 4.79 -14.89 12.83
CA SER A 32 5.80 -15.05 13.88
C SER A 32 7.19 -15.45 13.35
N THR A 33 7.26 -16.04 12.16
CA THR A 33 8.44 -16.74 11.64
C THR A 33 8.87 -16.27 10.26
N LEU A 34 7.93 -15.99 9.37
CA LEU A 34 8.21 -15.74 7.96
C LEU A 34 8.43 -14.25 7.68
N GLU A 35 9.55 -13.91 7.08
CA GLU A 35 9.87 -12.54 6.68
C GLU A 35 8.98 -12.11 5.50
N LEU A 36 8.59 -10.83 5.49
CA LEU A 36 7.90 -10.25 4.34
C LEU A 36 8.92 -9.97 3.24
N SER A 37 8.63 -10.56 2.07
CA SER A 37 9.39 -10.40 0.84
C SER A 37 8.51 -9.74 -0.21
N CYS A 38 8.97 -8.63 -0.78
CA CYS A 38 8.23 -7.79 -1.71
C CYS A 38 9.12 -7.34 -2.89
N THR A 39 8.57 -7.44 -4.10
CA THR A 39 9.20 -6.92 -5.32
C THR A 39 8.81 -5.47 -5.64
N LEU A 40 7.74 -4.98 -5.02
CA LEU A 40 7.30 -3.59 -5.10
C LEU A 40 7.46 -2.92 -3.73
N ASP A 41 7.66 -1.60 -3.74
CA ASP A 41 7.87 -0.85 -2.50
C ASP A 41 6.61 -0.91 -1.61
N PRO A 42 6.72 -1.37 -0.35
CA PRO A 42 5.58 -1.38 0.56
C PRO A 42 5.15 0.06 0.87
N VAL A 43 3.84 0.27 1.01
CA VAL A 43 3.29 1.57 1.37
C VAL A 43 2.65 1.50 2.75
N ALA A 44 2.82 2.55 3.54
CA ALA A 44 2.38 2.60 4.93
C ALA A 44 1.55 3.85 5.22
N ILE A 45 0.54 3.73 6.06
CA ILE A 45 -0.30 4.85 6.53
C ILE A 45 -0.81 4.59 7.94
N SER A 46 -1.01 5.65 8.74
CA SER A 46 -1.69 5.54 10.03
C SER A 46 -3.19 5.63 9.83
N TYR A 47 -3.93 4.64 10.31
CA TYR A 47 -5.39 4.56 10.20
C TYR A 47 -5.97 3.82 11.41
N GLN A 48 -7.02 4.36 12.02
CA GLN A 48 -7.68 3.79 13.21
C GLN A 48 -6.71 3.45 14.36
N GLY A 49 -5.71 4.32 14.59
CA GLY A 49 -4.72 4.12 15.65
C GLY A 49 -3.66 3.05 15.36
N LEU A 50 -3.63 2.48 14.16
CA LEU A 50 -2.66 1.47 13.75
C LEU A 50 -1.88 1.93 12.50
N ILE A 51 -0.62 1.52 12.40
CA ILE A 51 0.11 1.60 11.13
C ILE A 51 -0.36 0.44 10.25
N HIS A 52 -0.92 0.76 9.09
CA HIS A 52 -1.29 -0.20 8.05
C HIS A 52 -0.19 -0.24 7.01
N ILE A 53 0.28 -1.43 6.67
CA ILE A 53 1.19 -1.66 5.53
C ILE A 53 0.46 -2.47 4.49
N VAL A 54 0.49 -1.95 3.26
CA VAL A 54 0.07 -2.67 2.07
C VAL A 54 1.29 -2.97 1.24
N ALA A 55 1.49 -4.25 0.96
CA ALA A 55 2.66 -4.74 0.25
C ALA A 55 2.26 -5.84 -0.72
N ASN A 56 3.00 -5.99 -1.82
CA ASN A 56 2.70 -7.05 -2.76
C ASN A 56 3.12 -8.42 -2.19
N ASN A 57 2.36 -9.45 -2.54
CA ASN A 57 2.70 -10.82 -2.17
C ASN A 57 3.69 -11.40 -3.19
N GLU A 58 4.87 -11.87 -2.76
CA GLU A 58 5.74 -12.66 -3.63
C GLU A 58 5.32 -14.12 -3.75
N LEU A 59 4.63 -14.65 -2.75
CA LEU A 59 4.19 -16.06 -2.69
C LEU A 59 2.85 -16.30 -3.39
N GLY A 60 2.23 -15.27 -3.98
CA GLY A 60 0.92 -15.37 -4.59
C GLY A 60 0.52 -14.10 -5.34
N LYS A 61 -0.73 -14.06 -5.80
CA LYS A 61 -1.28 -12.87 -6.47
C LYS A 61 -1.80 -11.86 -5.44
N GLY A 62 -1.73 -10.59 -5.79
CA GLY A 62 -2.35 -9.48 -5.10
C GLY A 62 -1.49 -8.83 -4.02
N SER A 63 -2.16 -8.06 -3.17
CA SER A 63 -1.57 -7.33 -2.06
C SER A 63 -1.97 -7.92 -0.72
N LEU A 64 -1.06 -7.85 0.24
CA LEU A 64 -1.25 -8.20 1.63
C LEU A 64 -1.45 -6.95 2.48
N LEU A 65 -2.19 -7.09 3.58
CA LEU A 65 -2.32 -6.09 4.62
C LEU A 65 -1.71 -6.61 5.93
N LEU A 66 -0.82 -5.80 6.50
CA LEU A 66 -0.28 -5.96 7.86
C LEU A 66 -0.63 -4.73 8.68
N ARG A 67 -0.80 -4.90 10.00
CA ARG A 67 -1.11 -3.81 10.93
C ARG A 67 -0.16 -3.86 12.12
N PHE A 68 0.16 -2.70 12.65
CA PHE A 68 1.03 -2.55 13.83
C PHE A 68 0.45 -1.52 14.78
N ASP A 69 0.41 -1.88 16.06
CA ASP A 69 -0.14 -1.07 17.15
C ASP A 69 0.90 -0.11 17.78
N GLY A 70 2.18 -0.28 17.44
CA GLY A 70 3.26 0.54 17.99
C GLY A 70 4.05 -0.11 19.11
N ASP A 71 3.64 -1.27 19.64
CA ASP A 71 4.22 -1.84 20.86
C ASP A 71 5.00 -3.14 20.59
N ALA A 72 4.32 -4.27 20.32
CA ALA A 72 4.98 -5.58 20.43
C ALA A 72 4.97 -6.45 19.16
N ALA A 73 3.92 -6.44 18.33
CA ALA A 73 3.86 -7.36 17.20
C ALA A 73 3.02 -6.86 16.02
N TRP A 74 3.49 -7.17 14.82
CA TRP A 74 2.69 -7.07 13.60
C TRP A 74 1.57 -8.11 13.62
N THR A 75 0.39 -7.73 13.15
CA THR A 75 -0.64 -8.72 12.86
C THR A 75 -0.15 -9.68 11.78
N ARG A 76 -0.61 -10.93 11.82
CA ARG A 76 -0.46 -11.84 10.68
C ARG A 76 -0.97 -11.19 9.39
N ALA A 77 -0.18 -11.29 8.32
CA ALA A 77 -0.54 -10.78 7.01
C ALA A 77 -1.85 -11.42 6.52
N LYS A 78 -2.72 -10.59 5.95
CA LYS A 78 -3.98 -11.03 5.34
C LYS A 78 -3.99 -10.66 3.87
N SER A 79 -4.53 -11.53 3.01
CA SER A 79 -4.89 -11.16 1.65
C SER A 79 -5.83 -9.96 1.69
N PHE A 80 -5.54 -8.95 0.87
CA PHE A 80 -6.24 -7.67 0.94
C PHE A 80 -6.85 -7.30 -0.40
N ILE A 81 -6.03 -7.14 -1.43
CA ILE A 81 -6.49 -6.90 -2.80
C ILE A 81 -6.08 -8.13 -3.62
N GLY A 82 -7.06 -8.87 -4.17
CA GLY A 82 -6.78 -10.10 -4.91
C GLY A 82 -6.20 -9.89 -6.30
N GLN A 83 -6.37 -8.70 -6.88
CA GLN A 83 -5.86 -8.34 -8.19
C GLN A 83 -4.39 -7.95 -8.15
N ASP A 84 -3.63 -8.42 -9.14
CA ASP A 84 -2.24 -8.01 -9.35
C ASP A 84 -2.15 -6.63 -9.99
N TYR A 85 -1.34 -5.76 -9.40
CA TYR A 85 -0.97 -4.47 -9.95
C TYR A 85 0.54 -4.38 -10.11
N SER A 86 1.00 -3.70 -11.16
CA SER A 86 2.42 -3.56 -11.47
C SER A 86 3.15 -2.52 -10.61
N SER A 87 2.45 -1.88 -9.68
CA SER A 87 2.95 -0.77 -8.86
C SER A 87 2.16 -0.69 -7.56
N SER A 88 2.82 -0.22 -6.51
CA SER A 88 2.20 -0.03 -5.19
C SER A 88 1.11 1.04 -5.23
N PRO A 89 0.09 0.94 -4.36
CA PRO A 89 -1.02 1.87 -4.38
C PRO A 89 -0.64 3.23 -3.80
N GLY A 90 -1.34 4.26 -4.27
CA GLY A 90 -1.48 5.49 -3.49
C GLY A 90 -2.45 5.25 -2.34
N MET A 91 -2.20 5.84 -1.18
CA MET A 91 -3.08 5.72 0.00
C MET A 91 -3.40 7.07 0.63
N ALA A 92 -4.63 7.24 1.09
CA ALA A 92 -5.08 8.40 1.86
C ALA A 92 -6.30 8.04 2.72
N ILE A 93 -6.58 8.83 3.75
CA ILE A 93 -7.81 8.69 4.54
C ILE A 93 -8.82 9.74 4.08
N HIS A 94 -9.99 9.28 3.63
CA HIS A 94 -11.04 10.15 3.12
C HIS A 94 -12.42 9.66 3.57
N ASN A 95 -13.24 10.56 4.11
CA ASN A 95 -14.55 10.24 4.68
C ASN A 95 -14.52 9.10 5.69
N GLY A 96 -13.48 9.07 6.53
CA GLY A 96 -13.30 8.06 7.57
C GLY A 96 -12.86 6.68 7.06
N LEU A 97 -12.61 6.51 5.75
CA LEU A 97 -12.17 5.25 5.14
C LEU A 97 -10.72 5.36 4.66
N LEU A 98 -9.98 4.26 4.71
CA LEU A 98 -8.73 4.13 3.97
C LEU A 98 -9.05 3.94 2.49
N LYS A 99 -8.56 4.87 1.67
CA LYS A 99 -8.64 4.80 0.21
C LYS A 99 -7.34 4.21 -0.34
N LEU A 100 -7.45 3.33 -1.31
CA LEU A 100 -6.32 2.80 -2.07
C LEU A 100 -6.57 2.99 -3.55
N VAL A 101 -5.65 3.62 -4.26
CA VAL A 101 -5.74 3.76 -5.71
C VAL A 101 -4.60 3.00 -6.36
N PHE A 102 -4.93 2.21 -7.37
CA PHE A 102 -3.97 1.51 -8.21
C PHE A 102 -4.10 1.93 -9.66
N SER A 103 -2.99 1.94 -10.39
CA SER A 103 -2.98 1.97 -11.86
C SER A 103 -2.88 0.54 -12.40
N GLY A 104 -3.90 0.11 -13.14
CA GLY A 104 -3.96 -1.23 -13.73
C GLY A 104 -4.12 -1.20 -15.24
N TRP A 105 -3.50 -2.15 -15.95
CA TRP A 105 -3.76 -2.36 -17.37
C TRP A 105 -5.08 -3.10 -17.56
N LYS A 106 -5.99 -2.55 -18.37
CA LYS A 106 -7.26 -3.18 -18.73
C LYS A 106 -7.14 -3.71 -20.16
N GLY A 107 -6.69 -4.96 -20.28
CA GLY A 107 -6.33 -5.57 -21.57
C GLY A 107 -7.46 -5.61 -22.60
N ASN A 108 -8.71 -5.76 -22.14
CA ASN A 108 -9.91 -5.69 -23.00
C ASN A 108 -10.15 -4.30 -23.61
N LEU A 109 -9.61 -3.24 -22.99
CA LEU A 109 -9.78 -1.85 -23.42
C LEU A 109 -8.50 -1.28 -24.04
N GLY A 110 -7.39 -2.02 -24.01
CA GLY A 110 -6.10 -1.57 -24.52
C GLY A 110 -5.56 -0.32 -23.82
N SER A 111 -6.00 -0.05 -22.58
CA SER A 111 -5.67 1.18 -21.84
C SER A 111 -5.42 0.90 -20.36
N ARG A 112 -4.81 1.87 -19.67
CA ARG A 112 -4.72 1.85 -18.20
C ARG A 112 -5.93 2.52 -17.58
N ALA A 113 -6.28 2.05 -16.38
CA ALA A 113 -7.34 2.61 -15.55
C ALA A 113 -6.82 2.89 -14.15
N LEU A 114 -7.54 3.75 -13.43
CA LEU A 114 -7.41 3.87 -11.99
C LEU A 114 -8.51 3.07 -11.30
N ASP A 115 -8.12 2.17 -10.41
CA ASP A 115 -9.03 1.40 -9.57
C ASP A 115 -8.95 1.95 -8.14
N LEU A 116 -10.05 2.52 -7.63
CA LEU A 116 -10.15 3.06 -6.27
C LEU A 116 -10.89 2.08 -5.37
N PHE A 117 -10.21 1.59 -4.34
CA PHE A 117 -10.78 0.75 -3.29
C PHE A 117 -11.00 1.56 -2.01
N CYS A 118 -12.02 1.15 -1.25
CA CYS A 118 -12.32 1.69 0.08
C CYS A 118 -12.17 0.59 1.13
N TYR A 119 -11.59 0.93 2.27
CA TYR A 119 -11.42 0.01 3.39
C TYR A 119 -11.87 0.66 4.70
N ASP A 120 -12.77 -0.01 5.41
CA ASP A 120 -13.40 0.50 6.63
C ASP A 120 -12.72 0.05 7.94
N GLY A 121 -11.68 -0.79 7.85
CA GLY A 121 -11.07 -1.44 9.03
C GLY A 121 -11.42 -2.94 9.16
N ASN A 122 -12.37 -3.41 8.36
CA ASN A 122 -12.81 -4.80 8.31
C ASN A 122 -12.84 -5.35 6.89
N VAL A 123 -13.56 -4.68 5.96
CA VAL A 123 -13.84 -5.15 4.60
C VAL A 123 -13.32 -4.16 3.57
N VAL A 124 -12.83 -4.68 2.44
CA VAL A 124 -12.48 -3.88 1.27
C VAL A 124 -13.65 -3.87 0.28
N SER A 125 -13.95 -2.72 -0.30
CA SER A 125 -14.98 -2.60 -1.34
C SER A 125 -14.53 -3.25 -2.65
N GLU A 126 -15.49 -3.46 -3.57
CA GLU A 126 -15.16 -3.55 -4.99
C GLU A 126 -14.54 -2.22 -5.49
N PRO A 127 -13.72 -2.23 -6.55
CA PRO A 127 -13.08 -1.03 -7.05
C PRO A 127 -14.03 -0.16 -7.87
N ASP A 128 -14.06 1.13 -7.55
CA ASP A 128 -14.56 2.15 -8.48
C ASP A 128 -13.50 2.40 -9.55
N THR A 129 -13.79 2.01 -10.79
CA THR A 129 -12.83 2.09 -11.91
C THR A 129 -13.05 3.35 -12.75
N SER A 130 -11.99 4.15 -12.94
CA SER A 130 -11.97 5.27 -13.87
C SER A 130 -11.06 5.00 -15.07
N LEU A 131 -11.65 5.06 -16.26
CA LEU A 131 -10.96 4.94 -17.55
C LEU A 131 -10.56 6.29 -18.16
N ALA A 132 -11.06 7.39 -17.60
CA ALA A 132 -10.82 8.73 -18.13
C ALA A 132 -9.38 9.20 -17.93
N LEU A 133 -8.64 8.52 -17.05
CA LEU A 133 -7.31 8.92 -16.61
C LEU A 133 -6.31 7.87 -17.08
N GLY A 134 -5.50 8.20 -18.09
CA GLY A 134 -4.45 7.34 -18.64
C GLY A 134 -3.23 7.21 -17.71
N ALA A 135 -3.45 6.97 -16.42
CA ALA A 135 -2.40 6.93 -15.42
C ALA A 135 -1.45 5.76 -15.64
N LYS A 136 -0.15 6.04 -15.71
CA LYS A 136 0.94 5.07 -15.78
C LYS A 136 1.66 4.98 -14.43
N PHE A 137 2.09 3.77 -14.10
CA PHE A 137 2.95 3.48 -12.95
C PHE A 137 2.33 3.84 -11.60
N GLN A 138 3.18 4.19 -10.63
CA GLN A 138 2.80 4.49 -9.28
C GLN A 138 1.92 5.74 -9.20
N VAL A 139 0.95 5.68 -8.30
CA VAL A 139 -0.02 6.73 -8.02
C VAL A 139 0.13 7.17 -6.57
N SER A 140 -0.20 8.41 -6.29
CA SER A 140 -0.18 8.98 -4.93
C SER A 140 -1.48 9.70 -4.65
N MET A 141 -1.86 9.78 -3.38
CA MET A 141 -3.07 10.46 -2.95
C MET A 141 -2.80 11.39 -1.78
N ALA A 142 -3.57 12.47 -1.73
CA ALA A 142 -3.65 13.36 -0.59
C ALA A 142 -5.10 13.81 -0.42
N VAL A 143 -5.46 14.24 0.78
CA VAL A 143 -6.77 14.84 1.06
C VAL A 143 -6.57 16.22 1.63
N GLN A 144 -7.28 17.20 1.08
CA GLN A 144 -7.27 18.58 1.54
C GLN A 144 -8.72 19.09 1.56
N ASP A 145 -9.18 19.60 2.70
CA ASP A 145 -10.52 20.19 2.86
C ASP A 145 -11.67 19.29 2.33
N GLY A 146 -11.55 17.98 2.57
CA GLY A 146 -12.55 16.99 2.13
C GLY A 146 -12.45 16.61 0.64
N VAL A 147 -11.50 17.18 -0.11
CA VAL A 147 -11.23 16.83 -1.50
C VAL A 147 -10.13 15.78 -1.57
N LEU A 148 -10.39 14.67 -2.27
CA LEU A 148 -9.40 13.65 -2.57
C LEU A 148 -8.64 14.02 -3.86
N CYS A 149 -7.34 14.27 -3.72
CA CYS A 149 -6.44 14.60 -4.82
C CYS A 149 -5.61 13.37 -5.19
N VAL A 150 -5.60 13.00 -6.48
CA VAL A 150 -4.79 11.91 -7.01
C VAL A 150 -3.70 12.48 -7.90
N LEU A 151 -2.45 12.12 -7.61
CA LEU A 151 -1.29 12.45 -8.42
C LEU A 151 -0.86 11.21 -9.21
N TYR A 152 -0.67 11.38 -10.52
CA TYR A 152 -0.29 10.30 -11.42
C TYR A 152 0.53 10.82 -12.60
N HIS A 153 1.31 9.93 -13.21
CA HIS A 153 1.96 10.22 -14.48
C HIS A 153 1.02 9.86 -15.63
N GLY A 154 0.64 10.83 -16.46
CA GLY A 154 -0.29 10.59 -17.58
C GLY A 154 0.34 9.86 -18.76
N GLN A 155 -0.49 9.23 -19.58
CA GLN A 155 -0.18 8.91 -20.97
C GLN A 155 -0.31 10.19 -21.80
N GLY A 156 0.83 10.69 -22.29
CA GLY A 156 0.88 11.56 -23.46
C GLY A 156 0.67 10.78 -24.75
#